data_AF-A0A372JWV5-F1
#
_entry.id   AF-A0A372JWV5-F1
#
_cell.length_a   1.000
_cell.length_b   1.000
_cell.length_c   1.000
_cell.angle_alpha   90.00
_cell.angle_beta   90.00
_cell.angle_gamma   90.00
#
_symmetry.space_group_name_H-M   'P 1'
#
loop_
_entity.id
_entity.type
_entity.pdbx_description
1 polymer ?
#
loop_
_entity_poly.entity_id
_entity_poly.type
_entity_poly.pdbx_seq_one_letter_code
_entity_poly.pdbx_strand_id
1 'polypeptide(L)'
;MESGRRHWLKAVVENIRLGQPAWLTLPTCAEHTLMCLNTGDPDVALAVAQRYVEVSLAPPRRRVVSLVRKRRRGSTRWFNAPAASADAAAEGPPPESAPAAEPVAFIHCPGCQQSDVAMRRAVFSFLRSFGRATDMQAPLLLGQLCLKHLAEVMIYAPDERTQARMVKCLNKARAEDCQAVTVPADAL
;
A
#
# COMPACT_ATOMS: atom_id res chain seq x y z
N MET A 1 3.20 16.70 13.88
CA MET A 1 3.72 15.45 13.28
C MET A 1 4.31 15.79 11.93
N GLU A 2 5.58 15.45 11.71
CA GLU A 2 6.21 15.59 10.39
C GLU A 2 5.58 14.57 9.43
N SER A 3 5.21 14.97 8.20
CA SER A 3 4.59 14.04 7.26
C SER A 3 5.58 12.94 6.87
N GLY A 4 5.10 11.71 6.66
CA GLY A 4 5.95 10.57 6.27
C GLY A 4 6.83 10.86 5.06
N ARG A 5 6.33 11.67 4.13
CA ARG A 5 7.08 12.21 2.99
C ARG A 5 8.30 13.03 3.40
N ARG A 6 8.15 13.99 4.32
CA ARG A 6 9.28 14.82 4.80
C ARG A 6 10.29 13.99 5.57
N HIS A 7 9.81 13.05 6.40
CA HIS A 7 10.68 12.13 7.13
C HIS A 7 11.51 11.26 6.17
N TRP A 8 10.89 10.70 5.13
CA TRP A 8 11.59 9.94 4.11
C TRP A 8 12.62 10.80 3.35
N LEU A 9 12.27 12.01 2.92
CA LEU A 9 13.21 12.91 2.25
C LEU A 9 14.42 13.25 3.12
N LYS A 10 14.22 13.52 4.42
CA LYS A 10 15.32 13.70 5.37
C LYS A 10 16.20 12.44 5.45
N ALA A 11 15.59 11.25 5.49
CA ALA A 11 16.34 10.00 5.51
C ALA A 11 17.17 9.80 4.22
N VAL A 12 16.66 10.21 3.05
CA VAL A 12 17.42 10.17 1.79
C VAL A 12 18.66 11.05 1.88
N VAL A 13 18.52 12.29 2.36
CA VAL A 13 19.65 13.23 2.57
C VAL A 13 20.71 12.62 3.48
N GLU A 14 20.29 12.12 4.64
CA GLU A 14 21.20 11.51 5.61
C GLU A 14 21.88 10.24 5.06
N ASN A 15 21.14 9.40 4.33
CA ASN A 15 21.70 8.21 3.71
C ASN A 15 22.78 8.52 2.66
N ILE A 16 22.60 9.61 1.90
CA ILE A 16 23.61 10.08 0.94
C ILE A 16 24.86 10.55 1.69
N ARG A 17 24.69 11.36 2.74
CA ARG A 17 25.79 11.84 3.60
C ARG A 17 26.57 10.68 4.24
N LEU A 18 25.87 9.63 4.64
CA LEU A 18 26.43 8.43 5.24
C LEU A 18 27.00 7.43 4.22
N GLY A 19 26.98 7.75 2.91
CA GLY A 19 27.51 6.88 1.86
C GLY A 19 26.77 5.54 1.75
N GLN A 20 25.48 5.51 2.12
CA GLN A 20 24.69 4.28 2.08
C GLN A 20 24.49 3.78 0.64
N PRO A 21 24.41 2.46 0.41
CA PRO A 21 24.25 1.92 -0.93
C PRO A 21 23.00 2.46 -1.65
N ALA A 22 23.20 3.01 -2.84
CA ALA A 22 22.16 3.70 -3.60
C ALA A 22 20.92 2.85 -3.89
N TRP A 23 21.08 1.54 -4.08
CA TRP A 23 19.97 0.63 -4.36
C TRP A 23 18.99 0.47 -3.18
N LEU A 24 19.44 0.75 -1.96
CA LEU A 24 18.63 0.63 -0.74
C LEU A 24 17.91 1.95 -0.42
N THR A 25 18.51 3.08 -0.77
CA THR A 25 18.14 4.39 -0.21
C THR A 25 17.61 5.36 -1.25
N LEU A 26 18.05 5.26 -2.51
CA LEU A 26 17.71 6.22 -3.54
C LEU A 26 16.51 5.78 -4.38
N PRO A 27 15.67 6.75 -4.80
CA PRO A 27 14.51 6.44 -5.61
C PRO A 27 14.91 5.96 -7.01
N THR A 28 14.08 5.07 -7.55
CA THR A 28 14.26 4.49 -8.89
C THR A 28 13.08 4.82 -9.82
N CYS A 29 12.05 5.52 -9.34
CA CYS A 29 10.92 5.95 -10.15
C CYS A 29 10.91 7.47 -10.32
N ALA A 30 10.40 7.93 -11.47
CA ALA A 30 10.40 9.34 -11.85
C ALA A 30 9.78 10.26 -10.79
N GLU A 31 8.65 9.85 -10.20
CA GLU A 31 7.94 10.64 -9.18
C GLU A 31 8.81 10.94 -7.96
N HIS A 32 9.42 9.90 -7.37
CA HIS A 32 10.23 10.06 -6.16
C HIS A 32 11.60 10.67 -6.48
N THR A 33 12.14 10.46 -7.68
CA THR A 33 13.30 11.19 -8.19
C THR A 33 13.01 12.69 -8.23
N LEU A 34 11.93 13.12 -8.90
CA LEU A 34 11.54 14.54 -8.95
C LEU A 34 11.30 15.12 -7.55
N MET A 35 10.74 14.33 -6.65
CA MET A 35 10.55 14.74 -5.26
C MET A 35 11.87 15.06 -4.55
N CYS A 36 12.89 14.23 -4.73
CA CYS A 36 14.22 14.46 -4.19
C CYS A 36 14.95 15.61 -4.89
N LEU A 37 14.80 15.79 -6.21
CA LEU A 37 15.41 16.91 -6.94
C LEU A 37 14.88 18.27 -6.45
N ASN A 38 13.63 18.31 -6.02
CA ASN A 38 12.99 19.53 -5.51
C ASN A 38 13.38 19.90 -4.06
N THR A 39 14.31 19.19 -3.41
CA THR A 39 14.77 19.57 -2.06
C THR A 39 15.71 20.78 -2.05
N GLY A 40 16.29 21.13 -3.21
CA GLY A 40 17.26 22.22 -3.34
C GLY A 40 18.68 21.88 -2.87
N ASP A 41 18.94 20.63 -2.51
CA ASP A 41 20.27 20.15 -2.10
C ASP A 41 21.03 19.62 -3.34
N PRO A 42 22.18 20.21 -3.71
CA PRO A 42 22.90 19.85 -4.93
C PRO A 42 23.50 18.44 -4.87
N ASP A 43 23.95 17.98 -3.69
CA ASP A 43 24.55 16.66 -3.53
C ASP A 43 23.47 15.58 -3.68
N VAL A 44 22.29 15.85 -3.12
CA VAL A 44 21.11 15.00 -3.31
C VAL A 44 20.70 14.97 -4.77
N ALA A 45 20.67 16.12 -5.44
CA ALA A 45 20.25 16.21 -6.82
C ALA A 45 21.17 15.38 -7.73
N LEU A 46 22.49 15.49 -7.55
CA LEU A 46 23.47 14.74 -8.33
C LEU A 46 23.33 13.23 -8.10
N ALA A 47 23.35 12.78 -6.84
CA ALA A 47 23.30 11.36 -6.50
C ALA A 47 22.01 10.70 -7.00
N VAL A 48 20.87 11.39 -6.85
CA VAL A 48 19.57 10.88 -7.31
C VAL A 48 19.47 10.86 -8.84
N ALA A 49 19.96 11.90 -9.52
CA ALA A 49 19.97 11.94 -10.99
C ALA A 49 20.86 10.84 -11.58
N GLN A 50 22.08 10.68 -11.06
CA GLN A 50 22.98 9.59 -11.44
C GLN A 50 22.30 8.23 -11.28
N ARG A 51 21.69 7.97 -10.12
CA ARG A 51 21.00 6.72 -9.87
C ARG A 51 19.83 6.48 -10.81
N TYR A 52 19.03 7.51 -11.07
CA TYR A 52 17.90 7.39 -11.98
C TYR A 52 18.35 7.07 -13.40
N VAL A 53 19.44 7.69 -13.87
CA VAL A 53 20.05 7.41 -15.17
C VAL A 53 20.59 5.99 -15.22
N GLU A 54 21.35 5.54 -14.21
CA GLU A 54 21.86 4.16 -14.13
C GLU A 54 20.75 3.12 -14.27
N VAL A 55 19.63 3.33 -13.55
CA VAL A 55 18.50 2.38 -13.56
C VAL A 55 17.70 2.47 -14.86
N SER A 56 17.56 3.66 -15.44
CA SER A 56 16.79 3.86 -16.68
C SER A 56 17.54 3.40 -17.92
N LEU A 57 18.87 3.51 -17.93
CA LEU A 57 19.74 3.07 -19.02
C LEU A 57 20.11 1.59 -18.92
N ALA A 58 19.93 0.96 -17.74
CA ALA A 58 20.13 -0.47 -17.62
C ALA A 58 19.16 -1.20 -18.56
N PRO A 59 19.66 -2.10 -19.43
CA PRO A 59 18.78 -2.89 -20.28
C PRO A 59 17.80 -3.65 -19.39
N PRO A 60 16.52 -3.78 -19.78
CA PRO A 60 15.56 -4.55 -19.01
C PRO A 60 16.13 -5.96 -18.86
N ARG A 61 16.55 -6.32 -17.65
CA ARG A 61 17.03 -7.69 -17.38
C ARG A 61 15.89 -8.60 -17.79
N ARG A 62 16.11 -9.40 -18.85
CA ARG A 62 15.10 -10.32 -19.38
C ARG A 62 14.57 -11.14 -18.23
N ARG A 63 13.29 -10.94 -17.92
CA ARG A 63 12.57 -11.67 -16.90
C ARG A 63 12.43 -13.10 -17.42
N VAL A 64 13.26 -14.01 -16.94
CA VAL A 64 12.94 -15.44 -17.05
C VAL A 64 11.84 -15.70 -16.04
N VAL A 65 10.60 -15.46 -16.45
CA VAL A 65 9.43 -15.92 -15.69
C VAL A 65 9.44 -17.43 -15.83
N SER A 66 10.07 -18.09 -14.88
CA SER A 66 9.94 -19.52 -14.75
C SER A 66 8.45 -19.83 -14.51
N LEU A 67 7.79 -20.46 -15.49
CA LEU A 67 6.46 -21.06 -15.35
C LEU A 67 6.51 -22.31 -14.45
N VAL A 68 7.42 -22.36 -13.48
CA VAL A 68 7.32 -23.33 -12.39
C VAL A 68 6.11 -22.93 -11.58
N ARG A 69 5.02 -23.66 -11.80
CA ARG A 69 3.86 -23.78 -10.90
C ARG A 69 4.40 -24.00 -9.48
N LYS A 70 4.69 -22.91 -8.77
CA LYS A 70 4.82 -22.93 -7.32
C LYS A 70 3.48 -23.41 -6.82
N ARG A 71 3.43 -24.66 -6.37
CA ARG A 71 2.35 -25.22 -5.57
C ARG A 71 2.24 -24.31 -4.35
N ARG A 72 1.40 -23.28 -4.45
CA ARG A 72 1.14 -22.34 -3.36
C ARG A 72 0.61 -23.17 -2.21
N ARG A 73 1.37 -23.27 -1.12
CA ARG A 73 0.80 -23.64 0.17
C ARG A 73 -0.25 -22.58 0.52
N GLY A 74 -1.49 -23.05 0.70
CA GLY A 74 -2.56 -22.35 1.40
C GLY A 74 -2.97 -21.00 0.83
N SER A 75 -3.73 -21.01 -0.26
CA SER A 75 -4.65 -19.92 -0.57
C SER A 75 -5.56 -19.70 0.65
N THR A 76 -5.52 -18.49 1.21
CA THR A 76 -6.68 -17.90 1.89
C THR A 76 -7.81 -17.92 0.86
N ARG A 77 -8.68 -18.93 0.93
CA ARG A 77 -9.87 -19.04 0.09
C ARG A 77 -10.81 -17.93 0.54
N TRP A 78 -10.95 -16.91 -0.29
CA TRP A 78 -11.94 -15.85 -0.08
C TRP A 78 -13.38 -16.30 -0.34
N PHE A 79 -13.61 -17.54 -0.79
CA PHE A 79 -14.96 -18.10 -0.94
C PHE A 79 -14.91 -19.63 -0.77
N ASN A 80 -15.80 -20.19 0.05
CA ASN A 80 -16.00 -21.63 0.17
C ASN A 80 -16.98 -22.10 -0.91
N ALA A 81 -16.44 -22.61 -2.03
CA ALA A 81 -17.20 -23.54 -2.88
C ALA A 81 -16.85 -24.98 -2.44
N PRO A 82 -17.83 -25.85 -2.17
CA PRO A 82 -17.57 -27.25 -1.86
C PRO A 82 -17.22 -27.96 -3.16
N ALA A 83 -15.95 -28.35 -3.31
CA ALA A 83 -15.53 -29.23 -4.39
C ALA A 83 -15.30 -30.63 -3.80
N ALA A 84 -16.18 -31.55 -4.20
CA ALA A 84 -16.09 -32.97 -3.94
C ALA A 84 -14.83 -33.60 -4.57
N SER A 85 -14.33 -34.63 -3.88
CA SER A 85 -13.48 -35.74 -4.35
C SER A 85 -12.28 -35.42 -5.25
N ALA A 86 -11.09 -35.41 -4.64
CA ALA A 86 -9.84 -35.68 -5.32
C ALA A 86 -9.66 -37.19 -5.46
N ASP A 87 -9.60 -37.69 -6.69
CA ASP A 87 -9.08 -39.00 -7.03
C ASP A 87 -8.19 -38.89 -8.28
N ALA A 88 -7.27 -39.85 -8.37
CA ALA A 88 -6.37 -40.18 -9.48
C ALA A 88 -4.95 -39.56 -9.46
N ALA A 89 -4.05 -40.44 -9.03
CA ALA A 89 -2.61 -40.50 -9.17
C ALA A 89 -2.05 -40.20 -10.58
N ALA A 90 -0.79 -39.73 -10.60
CA ALA A 90 0.21 -40.13 -11.60
C ALA A 90 1.62 -39.82 -11.05
N GLU A 91 2.34 -40.87 -10.66
CA GLU A 91 3.78 -40.84 -10.42
C GLU A 91 4.53 -40.72 -11.74
N GLY A 92 5.56 -39.87 -11.77
CA GLY A 92 6.58 -39.83 -12.82
C GLY A 92 7.93 -39.43 -12.19
N PRO A 93 9.06 -39.97 -12.67
CA PRO A 93 10.37 -39.78 -12.04
C PRO A 93 10.86 -38.32 -12.12
N PRO A 94 11.65 -37.85 -11.15
CA PRO A 94 12.03 -36.44 -11.06
C PRO A 94 13.05 -36.08 -12.17
N PRO A 95 12.81 -35.03 -12.97
CA PRO A 95 13.84 -34.50 -13.86
C PRO A 95 14.95 -33.80 -13.07
N GLU A 96 16.16 -34.11 -13.49
CA GLU A 96 17.46 -33.57 -13.07
C GLU A 96 17.41 -32.05 -12.83
N SER A 97 17.69 -31.64 -11.60
CA SER A 97 17.56 -30.26 -11.14
C SER A 97 18.68 -29.37 -11.69
N ALA A 98 18.37 -28.60 -12.75
CA ALA A 98 19.14 -27.42 -13.12
C ALA A 98 19.24 -26.45 -11.92
N PRO A 99 20.35 -25.67 -11.79
CA PRO A 99 20.56 -24.79 -10.65
C PRO A 99 19.40 -23.81 -10.52
N ALA A 100 18.77 -23.81 -9.34
CA ALA A 100 17.63 -22.96 -9.02
C ALA A 100 18.01 -21.49 -9.20
N ALA A 101 17.57 -20.88 -10.30
CA ALA A 101 17.65 -19.44 -10.46
C ALA A 101 16.82 -18.80 -9.35
N GLU A 102 17.49 -18.04 -8.47
CA GLU A 102 16.85 -17.30 -7.40
C GLU A 102 15.74 -16.40 -7.98
N PRO A 103 14.57 -16.29 -7.31
CA PRO A 103 13.50 -15.44 -7.80
C PRO A 103 14.02 -14.00 -7.87
N VAL A 104 14.00 -13.42 -9.07
CA VAL A 104 14.31 -12.01 -9.29
C VAL A 104 13.32 -11.19 -8.45
N ALA A 105 13.74 -10.76 -7.27
CA ALA A 105 12.95 -9.94 -6.39
C ALA A 105 12.62 -8.64 -7.12
N PHE A 106 11.33 -8.30 -7.18
CA PHE A 106 10.92 -6.99 -7.64
C PHE A 106 11.53 -5.95 -6.70
N ILE A 107 12.56 -5.24 -7.15
CA ILE A 107 13.11 -4.12 -6.40
C ILE A 107 12.11 -2.97 -6.55
N HIS A 108 11.21 -2.84 -5.57
CA HIS A 108 10.33 -1.68 -5.47
C HIS A 108 11.18 -0.42 -5.26
N CYS A 109 10.73 0.72 -5.80
CA CYS A 109 11.34 2.00 -5.48
C CYS A 109 11.26 2.23 -3.96
N PRO A 110 12.38 2.54 -3.27
CA PRO A 110 12.38 2.78 -1.82
C PRO A 110 11.36 3.85 -1.39
N GLY A 111 11.18 4.91 -2.20
CA GLY A 111 10.17 5.95 -1.94
C GLY A 111 8.74 5.44 -2.01
N CYS A 112 8.41 4.60 -3.01
CA CYS A 112 7.10 3.96 -3.10
C CYS A 112 6.86 3.04 -1.89
N GLN A 113 7.86 2.23 -1.52
CA GLN A 113 7.76 1.32 -0.39
C GLN A 113 7.52 2.06 0.93
N GLN A 114 8.23 3.18 1.16
CA GLN A 114 8.04 3.99 2.37
C GLN A 114 6.68 4.68 2.39
N SER A 115 6.21 5.17 1.23
CA SER A 115 4.87 5.74 1.09
C SER A 115 3.78 4.71 1.40
N ASP A 116 3.93 3.48 0.90
CA ASP A 116 3.00 2.38 1.17
C ASP A 116 2.99 1.99 2.66
N VAL A 117 4.16 1.90 3.29
CA VAL A 117 4.27 1.61 4.73
C VAL A 117 3.63 2.73 5.55
N ALA A 118 3.89 3.99 5.21
CA ALA A 118 3.31 5.14 5.90
C ALA A 118 1.78 5.16 5.77
N MET A 119 1.26 4.92 4.56
CA MET A 119 -0.17 4.80 4.29
C MET A 119 -0.80 3.68 5.13
N ARG A 120 -0.23 2.46 5.09
CA ARG A 120 -0.74 1.33 5.89
C ARG A 120 -0.72 1.63 7.39
N ARG A 121 0.34 2.25 7.90
CA ARG A 121 0.41 2.68 9.32
C ARG A 121 -0.70 3.68 9.66
N ALA A 122 -0.96 4.65 8.79
CA ALA A 122 -2.04 5.62 8.97
C ALA A 122 -3.41 4.94 9.00
N VAL A 123 -3.67 4.02 8.05
CA VAL A 123 -4.89 3.23 8.00
C VAL A 123 -5.07 2.39 9.27
N PHE A 124 -4.05 1.67 9.72
CA PHE A 124 -4.12 0.90 10.98
C PHE A 124 -4.33 1.78 12.21
N SER A 125 -3.69 2.95 12.26
CA SER A 125 -3.89 3.92 13.34
C SER A 125 -5.35 4.43 13.37
N PHE A 126 -5.90 4.71 12.19
CA PHE A 126 -7.31 5.08 12.04
C PHE A 126 -8.23 3.95 12.50
N LEU A 127 -8.05 2.73 11.99
CA LEU A 127 -8.85 1.56 12.34
C LEU A 127 -8.85 1.29 13.84
N ARG A 128 -7.68 1.42 14.48
CA ARG A 128 -7.55 1.29 15.93
C ARG A 128 -8.32 2.37 16.70
N SER A 129 -8.25 3.62 16.23
CA SER A 129 -8.97 4.74 16.83
C SER A 129 -10.48 4.59 16.64
N PHE A 130 -10.91 4.23 15.43
CA PHE A 130 -12.30 3.96 15.10
C PHE A 130 -12.87 2.80 15.92
N GLY A 131 -12.13 1.71 16.08
CA GLY A 131 -12.53 0.57 16.91
C GLY A 131 -12.77 0.91 18.38
N ARG A 132 -12.10 1.97 18.88
CA ARG A 132 -12.27 2.49 20.26
C ARG A 132 -13.26 3.64 20.38
N ALA A 133 -13.62 4.27 19.27
CA ALA A 133 -14.49 5.43 19.24
C ALA A 133 -15.89 5.07 19.72
N THR A 134 -16.54 5.99 20.44
CA THR A 134 -17.97 5.86 20.78
C THR A 134 -18.85 6.07 19.55
N ASP A 135 -20.14 5.73 19.65
CA ASP A 135 -21.08 5.88 18.53
C ASP A 135 -21.33 7.34 18.11
N MET A 136 -20.99 8.30 18.99
CA MET A 136 -21.00 9.73 18.66
C MET A 136 -19.71 10.18 17.96
N GLN A 137 -18.57 9.55 18.27
CA GLN A 137 -17.27 9.91 17.71
C GLN A 137 -17.00 9.24 16.36
N ALA A 138 -17.49 8.02 16.17
CA ALA A 138 -17.26 7.23 14.97
C ALA A 138 -17.69 7.94 13.65
N PRO A 139 -18.87 8.59 13.58
CA PRO A 139 -19.26 9.35 12.38
C PRO A 139 -18.32 10.53 12.09
N LEU A 140 -17.88 11.26 13.13
CA LEU A 140 -16.97 12.40 12.97
C LEU A 140 -15.62 11.96 12.42
N LEU A 141 -15.08 10.83 12.88
CA LEU A 141 -13.83 10.27 12.38
C LEU A 141 -13.94 9.87 10.90
N LEU A 142 -15.07 9.28 10.50
CA LEU A 142 -15.30 8.94 9.09
C LEU A 142 -15.44 10.18 8.21
N GLY A 143 -16.10 11.23 8.71
CA GLY A 143 -16.26 12.50 7.99
C GLY A 143 -14.95 13.25 7.72
N GLN A 144 -13.86 12.91 8.42
CA GLN A 144 -12.53 13.48 8.16
C GLN A 144 -11.81 12.82 6.97
N LEU A 145 -12.31 11.69 6.48
CA LEU A 145 -11.69 10.97 5.37
C LEU A 145 -12.27 11.44 4.03
N CYS A 146 -11.39 11.66 3.05
CA CYS A 146 -11.83 11.73 1.67
C CYS A 146 -12.21 10.33 1.16
N LEU A 147 -12.97 10.28 0.06
CA LEU A 147 -13.48 9.03 -0.51
C LEU A 147 -12.39 7.98 -0.80
N LYS A 148 -11.20 8.42 -1.24
CA LYS A 148 -10.07 7.52 -1.48
C LYS A 148 -9.62 6.83 -0.18
N HIS A 149 -9.38 7.60 0.87
CA HIS A 149 -8.93 7.04 2.14
C HIS A 149 -10.02 6.21 2.82
N LEU A 150 -11.29 6.58 2.64
CA LEU A 150 -12.40 5.75 3.10
C LEU A 150 -12.38 4.37 2.42
N ALA A 151 -12.20 4.32 1.10
CA ALA A 151 -12.10 3.06 0.37
C ALA A 151 -10.91 2.22 0.84
N GLU A 152 -9.75 2.84 1.05
CA GLU A 152 -8.56 2.15 1.58
C GLU A 152 -8.82 1.58 2.98
N VAL A 153 -9.38 2.37 3.88
CA VAL A 153 -9.74 1.92 5.24
C VAL A 153 -10.73 0.76 5.20
N MET A 154 -11.72 0.79 4.30
CA MET A 154 -12.67 -0.30 4.11
C MET A 154 -11.98 -1.57 3.62
N ILE A 155 -11.07 -1.47 2.65
CA ILE A 155 -10.30 -2.61 2.11
C ILE A 155 -9.43 -3.26 3.19
N TYR A 156 -8.80 -2.46 4.04
CA TYR A 156 -7.88 -2.93 5.08
C TYR A 156 -8.56 -3.19 6.44
N ALA A 157 -9.86 -3.02 6.55
CA ALA A 157 -10.59 -3.30 7.78
C ALA A 157 -10.40 -4.78 8.18
N PRO A 158 -10.12 -5.08 9.46
CA PRO A 158 -9.68 -6.42 9.87
C PRO A 158 -10.82 -7.46 9.86
N ASP A 159 -12.08 -7.00 9.95
CA ASP A 159 -13.25 -7.85 10.11
C ASP A 159 -14.53 -7.20 9.56
N GLU A 160 -15.51 -8.03 9.20
CA GLU A 160 -16.80 -7.60 8.65
C GLU A 160 -17.61 -6.74 9.64
N ARG A 161 -17.45 -6.94 10.95
CA ARG A 161 -18.17 -6.16 11.96
C ARG A 161 -17.65 -4.72 12.01
N THR A 162 -16.35 -4.49 11.88
CA THR A 162 -15.79 -3.15 11.75
C THR A 162 -16.31 -2.45 10.49
N GLN A 163 -16.35 -3.14 9.34
CA GLN A 163 -16.90 -2.60 8.10
C GLN A 163 -18.39 -2.27 8.24
N ALA A 164 -19.20 -3.19 8.79
CA ALA A 164 -20.63 -2.99 9.01
C ALA A 164 -20.90 -1.79 9.92
N ARG A 165 -20.06 -1.58 10.95
CA ARG A 165 -20.15 -0.41 11.82
C ARG A 165 -19.86 0.89 11.07
N MET A 166 -18.86 0.91 10.18
CA MET A 166 -18.59 2.08 9.34
C MET A 166 -19.77 2.39 8.41
N VAL A 167 -20.31 1.37 7.74
CA VAL A 167 -21.48 1.51 6.87
C VAL A 167 -22.69 2.04 7.65
N LYS A 168 -22.92 1.54 8.87
CA LYS A 168 -23.98 2.06 9.76
C LYS A 168 -23.80 3.55 10.06
N CYS A 169 -22.57 3.99 10.38
CA CYS A 169 -22.28 5.40 10.63
C CYS A 169 -22.53 6.26 9.38
N LEU A 170 -22.08 5.82 8.20
CA LEU A 170 -22.30 6.53 6.94
C LEU A 170 -23.79 6.65 6.59
N ASN A 171 -24.55 5.57 6.78
CA ASN A 171 -26.00 5.58 6.52
C ASN A 171 -26.75 6.48 7.51
N LYS A 172 -26.33 6.51 8.78
CA LYS A 172 -26.89 7.42 9.78
C LYS A 172 -26.64 8.88 9.41
N ALA A 173 -25.41 9.24 9.05
CA ALA A 173 -25.07 10.59 8.63
C ALA A 173 -25.89 11.02 7.39
N ARG A 174 -26.04 10.13 6.40
CA ARG A 174 -26.88 10.39 5.23
C ARG A 174 -28.36 10.63 5.59
N ALA A 175 -28.90 9.88 6.54
CA ALA A 175 -30.29 10.06 6.98
C ALA A 175 -30.50 11.41 7.69
N GLU A 176 -29.53 11.84 8.51
CA GLU A 176 -29.53 13.14 9.18
C GLU A 176 -29.45 14.30 8.16
N ASP A 177 -28.60 14.18 7.14
CA ASP A 177 -28.51 15.17 6.05
C ASP A 177 -29.83 15.28 5.27
N CYS A 178 -30.49 14.17 4.96
CA CYS A 178 -31.79 14.18 4.28
C CYS A 178 -32.90 14.82 5.13
N GLN A 179 -32.86 14.66 6.45
CA GLN A 179 -33.84 15.27 7.36
C GLN A 179 -33.62 16.78 7.52
N ALA A 180 -32.36 17.24 7.56
CA ALA A 180 -32.04 18.67 7.64
C ALA A 180 -32.53 19.47 6.41
N VAL A 181 -32.57 18.83 5.23
CA VAL A 181 -33.07 19.44 3.98
C VAL A 181 -34.60 19.56 3.94
N THR A 182 -35.32 18.81 4.79
CA THR A 182 -36.80 18.80 4.81
C THR A 182 -37.45 19.81 5.77
N VAL A 183 -36.67 20.69 6.42
CA VAL A 183 -37.27 21.79 7.20
C VAL A 183 -37.90 22.79 6.22
N PRO A 184 -39.23 23.00 6.25
CA PRO A 184 -39.91 23.87 5.30
C PRO A 184 -39.47 25.32 5.48
N ALA A 185 -39.29 26.03 4.36
CA ALA A 185 -38.95 27.45 4.30
C ALA A 185 -40.08 28.39 4.78
N ASP A 186 -41.21 27.85 5.25
CA ASP A 186 -42.41 28.61 5.62
C ASP A 186 -42.48 28.92 7.12
N ALA A 187 -41.36 29.30 7.73
CA ALA A 187 -41.29 29.77 9.12
C ALA A 187 -40.68 31.17 9.24
N LEU A 188 -41.08 32.08 8.35
CA LEU A 188 -40.89 33.54 8.48
C LEU A 188 -42.19 34.26 8.12
#